data_AF-A0AAW8CVD7-F1
#
_entry.id   AF-A0AAW8CVD7-F1
#
_cell.length_a   1.000
_cell.length_b   1.000
_cell.length_c   1.000
_cell.angle_alpha   90.00
_cell.angle_beta   90.00
_cell.angle_gamma   90.00
#
_symmetry.space_group_name_H-M   'P 1'
#
loop_
_entity.id
_entity.type
_entity.pdbx_description
1 polymer ?
#
loop_
_entity_poly.entity_id
_entity_poly.type
_entity_poly.pdbx_seq_one_letter_code
_entity_poly.pdbx_strand_id
1 'polypeptide(L)'
;MTTATLDRQQSKTANETKSAPLRAAVNTAALSTAATKPRAKATKPSSQGPTLNERIAGIRESIALASEKIEMAYDAVELGEPLDVLLDHIAHELLGNAVRPIHREYLTKADAEHVYESLFTPLACLQAAVSLSAGTVVHHTLAGAHALLDQVQTDLDSCADIAKALPTASPESDFIRGRDIAIRMMNEGAELAGERECYRRYRIGGAAQDNFVNGYLSDIIEEPALREGFTAVLSQIVGGGEVFDSAYFEQLTIAETQSGEIGADGTGADEEAPVAAREVPRKALNDGPSHAPYIAACQAMCVLEVATLEAGSDVLFGLRSLLEKIIGTIGSATGQRQAGAHGEEDHELASNEMAGFLAVLRAVDSLSDGNQSELLGAVETLVIVAKNQIDDMMLQESRK
;
A
#
# COMPACT_ATOMS: atom_id res chain seq x y z
N MET A 1 24.50 5.51 -63.47
CA MET A 1 24.66 4.35 -64.37
C MET A 1 25.56 3.33 -63.71
N THR A 2 25.00 2.40 -62.94
CA THR A 2 25.44 1.00 -62.79
C THR A 2 24.48 0.34 -61.80
N THR A 3 23.79 -0.68 -62.29
CA THR A 3 22.81 -1.53 -61.61
C THR A 3 23.52 -2.64 -60.83
N ALA A 4 23.05 -2.94 -59.62
CA ALA A 4 23.35 -4.20 -58.94
C ALA A 4 22.08 -4.74 -58.29
N THR A 5 21.43 -5.66 -59.01
CA THR A 5 20.33 -6.52 -58.58
C THR A 5 20.95 -7.71 -57.84
N LEU A 6 20.48 -8.04 -56.63
CA LEU A 6 20.86 -9.28 -55.95
C LEU A 6 19.61 -10.07 -55.55
N ASP A 7 19.55 -11.28 -56.11
CA ASP A 7 18.53 -12.30 -55.96
C ASP A 7 18.41 -12.81 -54.52
N ARG A 8 17.17 -12.94 -54.05
CA ARG A 8 16.80 -13.57 -52.78
C ARG A 8 16.12 -14.91 -53.09
N GLN A 9 16.91 -15.98 -53.14
CA GLN A 9 16.38 -17.34 -53.23
C GLN A 9 15.89 -17.82 -51.86
N GLN A 10 14.63 -18.22 -51.82
CA GLN A 10 13.97 -18.94 -50.74
C GLN A 10 14.41 -20.41 -50.76
N SER A 11 14.72 -20.99 -49.60
CA SER A 11 14.77 -22.45 -49.42
C SER A 11 13.82 -22.84 -48.30
N LYS A 12 12.69 -23.43 -48.70
CA LYS A 12 11.77 -24.22 -47.88
C LYS A 12 12.33 -25.64 -47.79
N THR A 13 12.45 -26.19 -46.59
CA THR A 13 12.44 -27.65 -46.39
C THR A 13 11.57 -27.97 -45.20
N ALA A 14 10.37 -28.47 -45.51
CA ALA A 14 9.51 -29.19 -44.61
C ALA A 14 10.04 -30.62 -44.46
N ASN A 15 9.99 -31.18 -43.25
CA ASN A 15 10.06 -32.63 -43.10
C ASN A 15 9.06 -33.07 -42.04
N GLU A 16 7.91 -33.55 -42.52
CA GLU A 16 6.92 -34.28 -41.76
C GLU A 16 7.42 -35.73 -41.59
N THR A 17 7.38 -36.26 -40.37
CA THR A 17 7.34 -37.71 -40.16
C THR A 17 6.27 -38.05 -39.14
N LYS A 18 5.09 -38.39 -39.68
CA LYS A 18 4.02 -39.09 -38.98
C LYS A 18 4.37 -40.58 -38.93
N SER A 19 4.35 -41.19 -37.75
CA SER A 19 4.06 -42.63 -37.60
C SER A 19 3.46 -42.87 -36.22
N ALA A 20 2.22 -43.38 -36.25
CA ALA A 20 1.39 -43.72 -35.10
C ALA A 20 1.45 -45.26 -34.85
N PRO A 21 0.61 -45.87 -33.98
CA PRO A 21 1.08 -46.53 -32.78
C PRO A 21 0.86 -48.05 -32.78
N LEU A 22 1.65 -48.80 -32.01
CA LEU A 22 1.39 -50.23 -31.74
C LEU A 22 0.96 -50.42 -30.29
N ARG A 23 -0.35 -50.60 -30.12
CA ARG A 23 -0.98 -51.22 -28.96
C ARG A 23 -0.58 -52.70 -28.91
N ALA A 24 -0.10 -53.17 -27.77
CA ALA A 24 -0.14 -54.58 -27.41
C ALA A 24 -0.66 -54.71 -25.98
N ALA A 25 -1.94 -55.04 -25.88
CA ALA A 25 -2.54 -55.56 -24.67
C ALA A 25 -2.13 -57.03 -24.53
N VAL A 26 -1.57 -57.41 -23.39
CA VAL A 26 -1.49 -58.81 -22.95
C VAL A 26 -2.04 -58.86 -21.54
N ASN A 27 -3.16 -59.56 -21.42
CA ASN A 27 -3.87 -59.82 -20.19
C ASN A 27 -4.15 -61.32 -20.19
N THR A 28 -3.46 -62.09 -19.35
CA THR A 28 -3.91 -63.44 -18.99
C THR A 28 -3.49 -63.75 -17.55
N ALA A 29 -4.48 -64.22 -16.81
CA ALA A 29 -4.54 -64.40 -15.37
C ALA A 29 -3.75 -65.62 -14.85
N ALA A 30 -3.43 -65.57 -13.55
CA ALA A 30 -3.34 -66.78 -12.72
C ALA A 30 -3.82 -66.49 -11.28
N LEU A 31 -4.58 -67.45 -10.77
CA LEU A 31 -5.39 -67.44 -9.56
C LEU A 31 -4.59 -67.36 -8.25
N SER A 32 -5.20 -66.74 -7.23
CA SER A 32 -5.09 -67.25 -5.85
C SER A 32 -6.33 -66.87 -5.04
N THR A 33 -7.11 -67.89 -4.69
CA THR A 33 -8.21 -67.85 -3.74
C THR A 33 -7.69 -68.21 -2.35
N ALA A 34 -7.93 -67.36 -1.35
CA ALA A 34 -7.89 -67.78 0.06
C ALA A 34 -8.78 -66.89 0.95
N ALA A 35 -9.75 -67.55 1.57
CA ALA A 35 -10.30 -67.36 2.92
C ALA A 35 -10.82 -65.98 3.39
N THR A 36 -12.15 -65.96 3.54
CA THR A 36 -13.05 -65.06 4.25
C THR A 36 -12.63 -64.62 5.67
N LYS A 37 -12.76 -63.31 5.94
CA LYS A 37 -13.18 -62.73 7.24
C LYS A 37 -14.25 -61.65 6.98
N PRO A 38 -15.26 -61.46 7.85
CA PRO A 38 -16.30 -60.46 7.63
C PRO A 38 -15.67 -59.06 7.69
N ARG A 39 -15.74 -58.37 6.56
CA ARG A 39 -15.27 -56.99 6.38
C ARG A 39 -16.03 -56.08 7.33
N ALA A 40 -15.36 -55.62 8.38
CA ALA A 40 -15.80 -54.45 9.14
C ALA A 40 -16.11 -53.33 8.13
N LYS A 41 -17.23 -52.62 8.32
CA LYS A 41 -17.58 -51.42 7.55
C LYS A 41 -16.34 -50.52 7.50
N ALA A 42 -15.64 -50.53 6.38
CA ALA A 42 -14.58 -49.58 6.12
C ALA A 42 -15.24 -48.21 6.14
N THR A 43 -14.98 -47.44 7.17
CA THR A 43 -15.22 -46.00 7.21
C THR A 43 -14.64 -45.46 5.91
N LYS A 44 -15.50 -45.00 5.02
CA LYS A 44 -15.12 -44.34 3.77
C LYS A 44 -14.11 -43.26 4.17
N PRO A 45 -12.86 -43.26 3.71
CA PRO A 45 -11.96 -42.15 3.98
C PRO A 45 -12.67 -40.90 3.46
N SER A 46 -12.93 -39.96 4.37
CA SER A 46 -13.42 -38.64 3.99
C SER A 46 -12.41 -38.07 3.02
N SER A 47 -12.75 -38.01 1.74
CA SER A 47 -11.94 -37.41 0.69
C SER A 47 -12.13 -35.89 0.71
N GLN A 48 -12.05 -35.31 1.91
CA GLN A 48 -11.94 -33.87 2.03
C GLN A 48 -10.56 -33.51 1.52
N GLY A 49 -10.53 -32.87 0.35
CA GLY A 49 -9.31 -32.30 -0.20
C GLY A 49 -8.70 -31.26 0.76
N PRO A 50 -7.50 -30.77 0.44
CA PRO A 50 -6.81 -29.81 1.30
C PRO A 50 -7.67 -28.57 1.53
N THR A 51 -7.72 -28.13 2.78
CA THR A 51 -8.38 -26.90 3.23
C THR A 51 -7.72 -25.68 2.59
N LEU A 52 -8.41 -24.53 2.58
CA LEU A 52 -7.85 -23.28 2.04
C LEU A 52 -6.53 -22.92 2.73
N ASN A 53 -6.48 -23.04 4.05
CA ASN A 53 -5.28 -22.73 4.84
C ASN A 53 -4.10 -23.66 4.50
N GLU A 54 -4.36 -24.95 4.28
CA GLU A 54 -3.33 -25.90 3.83
C GLU A 54 -2.81 -25.56 2.44
N ARG A 55 -3.68 -25.09 1.53
CA ARG A 55 -3.26 -24.65 0.19
C ARG A 55 -2.42 -23.39 0.24
N ILE A 56 -2.82 -22.39 1.02
CA ILE A 56 -2.05 -21.15 1.23
C ILE A 56 -0.69 -21.46 1.86
N ALA A 57 -0.65 -22.38 2.84
CA ALA A 57 0.61 -22.85 3.41
C ALA A 57 1.51 -23.51 2.36
N GLY A 58 0.95 -24.32 1.45
CA GLY A 58 1.69 -24.90 0.33
C GLY A 58 2.23 -23.86 -0.66
N ILE A 59 1.50 -22.78 -0.91
CA ILE A 59 1.98 -21.63 -1.72
C ILE A 59 3.17 -20.97 -1.02
N ARG A 60 3.05 -20.67 0.28
CA ARG A 60 4.14 -20.06 1.08
C ARG A 60 5.38 -20.93 1.11
N GLU A 61 5.22 -22.24 1.27
CA GLU A 61 6.32 -23.20 1.22
C GLU A 61 6.98 -23.21 -0.16
N SER A 62 6.19 -23.17 -1.24
CA SER A 62 6.73 -23.12 -2.62
C SER A 62 7.53 -21.84 -2.88
N ILE A 63 7.07 -20.70 -2.38
CA ILE A 63 7.79 -19.42 -2.46
C ILE A 63 9.10 -19.47 -1.67
N ALA A 64 9.07 -20.02 -0.45
CA ALA A 64 10.26 -20.18 0.39
C ALA A 64 11.30 -21.09 -0.28
N LEU A 65 10.88 -22.23 -0.84
CA LEU A 65 11.75 -23.16 -1.57
C LEU A 65 12.30 -22.53 -2.86
N ALA A 66 11.50 -21.71 -3.56
CA ALA A 66 11.98 -20.99 -4.74
C ALA A 66 13.05 -19.96 -4.36
N SER A 67 12.81 -19.21 -3.27
CA SER A 67 13.76 -18.22 -2.75
C SER A 67 15.08 -18.89 -2.33
N GLU A 68 15.02 -19.99 -1.57
CA GLU A 68 16.22 -20.76 -1.19
C GLU A 68 17.01 -21.23 -2.42
N LYS A 69 16.33 -21.67 -3.48
CA LYS A 69 17.00 -22.07 -4.72
C LYS A 69 17.67 -20.91 -5.44
N ILE A 70 17.06 -19.73 -5.43
CA ILE A 70 17.65 -18.52 -6.03
C ILE A 70 18.91 -18.12 -5.26
N GLU A 71 18.85 -18.12 -3.93
CA GLU A 71 20.01 -17.84 -3.06
C GLU A 71 21.15 -18.87 -3.26
N MET A 72 20.82 -20.16 -3.30
CA MET A 72 21.81 -21.21 -3.59
C MET A 72 22.47 -21.02 -4.97
N ALA A 73 21.72 -20.53 -5.95
CA ALA A 73 22.26 -20.26 -7.28
C ALA A 73 23.13 -19.00 -7.25
N TYR A 74 22.70 -17.96 -6.54
CA TYR A 74 23.45 -16.72 -6.33
C TYR A 74 24.82 -17.00 -5.69
N ASP A 75 24.85 -17.75 -4.59
CA ASP A 75 26.09 -18.16 -3.90
C ASP A 75 27.06 -18.98 -4.77
N ALA A 76 26.54 -19.65 -5.81
CA ALA A 76 27.31 -20.54 -6.66
C ALA A 76 27.84 -19.87 -7.94
N VAL A 77 27.39 -18.65 -8.27
CA VAL A 77 27.82 -17.91 -9.46
C VAL A 77 29.09 -17.12 -9.17
N GLU A 78 29.93 -16.92 -10.20
CA GLU A 78 31.14 -16.13 -10.06
C GLU A 78 30.82 -14.63 -9.95
N LEU A 79 31.41 -13.96 -8.95
CA LEU A 79 31.21 -12.53 -8.70
C LEU A 79 31.53 -11.67 -9.93
N GLY A 80 30.59 -10.79 -10.30
CA GLY A 80 30.73 -9.85 -11.40
C GLY A 80 30.27 -10.38 -12.77
N GLU A 81 29.77 -11.61 -12.86
CA GLU A 81 29.10 -12.08 -14.07
C GLU A 81 27.72 -11.39 -14.23
N PRO A 82 27.20 -11.24 -15.47
CA PRO A 82 25.85 -10.71 -15.67
C PRO A 82 24.77 -11.50 -14.93
N LEU A 83 24.99 -12.79 -14.70
CA LEU A 83 24.09 -13.66 -13.95
C LEU A 83 24.08 -13.31 -12.46
N ASP A 84 25.23 -12.98 -11.87
CA ASP A 84 25.38 -12.56 -10.46
C ASP A 84 24.51 -11.32 -10.17
N VAL A 85 24.68 -10.26 -10.96
CA VAL A 85 23.91 -9.01 -10.84
C VAL A 85 22.41 -9.24 -11.02
N LEU A 86 22.03 -10.12 -11.95
CA LEU A 86 20.62 -10.43 -12.19
C LEU A 86 20.00 -11.22 -11.02
N LEU A 87 20.73 -12.18 -10.45
CA LEU A 87 20.25 -12.96 -9.31
C LEU A 87 20.16 -12.12 -8.05
N ASP A 88 21.13 -11.22 -7.80
CA ASP A 88 21.08 -10.23 -6.72
C ASP A 88 19.81 -9.38 -6.80
N HIS A 89 19.52 -8.83 -7.99
CA HIS A 89 18.32 -8.03 -8.21
C HIS A 89 17.02 -8.84 -8.03
N ILE A 90 16.97 -10.09 -8.49
CA ILE A 90 15.79 -10.95 -8.31
C ILE A 90 15.57 -11.25 -6.81
N ALA A 91 16.62 -11.70 -6.11
CA ALA A 91 16.54 -12.17 -4.74
C ALA A 91 16.24 -11.03 -3.75
N HIS A 92 16.98 -9.93 -3.87
CA HIS A 92 16.99 -8.87 -2.86
C HIS A 92 16.05 -7.71 -3.17
N GLU A 93 15.57 -7.56 -4.41
CA GLU A 93 14.69 -6.44 -4.79
C GLU A 93 13.35 -6.91 -5.35
N LEU A 94 13.32 -7.77 -6.36
CA LEU A 94 12.08 -8.07 -7.07
C LEU A 94 11.17 -9.05 -6.32
N LEU A 95 11.71 -10.21 -5.90
CA LEU A 95 10.89 -11.30 -5.40
C LEU A 95 10.24 -10.95 -4.06
N GLY A 96 11.02 -10.41 -3.12
CA GLY A 96 10.52 -10.03 -1.79
C GLY A 96 9.33 -9.07 -1.86
N ASN A 97 9.41 -8.07 -2.74
CA ASN A 97 8.32 -7.11 -2.95
C ASN A 97 7.09 -7.77 -3.61
N ALA A 98 7.30 -8.59 -4.64
CA ALA A 98 6.21 -9.23 -5.37
C ALA A 98 5.38 -10.19 -4.52
N VAL A 99 6.02 -10.90 -3.58
CA VAL A 99 5.34 -11.93 -2.75
C VAL A 99 4.92 -11.43 -1.38
N ARG A 100 5.35 -10.24 -0.95
CA ARG A 100 5.06 -9.71 0.40
C ARG A 100 3.59 -9.88 0.83
N PRO A 101 2.57 -9.58 -0.01
CA PRO A 101 1.17 -9.72 0.42
C PRO A 101 0.75 -11.15 0.78
N ILE A 102 1.40 -12.18 0.23
CA ILE A 102 1.05 -13.59 0.52
C ILE A 102 1.33 -13.98 1.97
N HIS A 103 2.26 -13.28 2.62
CA HIS A 103 2.70 -13.55 3.98
C HIS A 103 1.82 -12.86 5.03
N ARG A 104 0.83 -12.06 4.60
CA ARG A 104 -0.12 -11.43 5.51
C ARG A 104 -1.00 -12.46 6.21
N GLU A 105 -1.40 -12.12 7.42
CA GLU A 105 -2.27 -12.97 8.23
C GLU A 105 -3.66 -13.14 7.59
N TYR A 106 -4.20 -12.05 7.06
CA TYR A 106 -5.48 -12.00 6.37
C TYR A 106 -5.26 -11.77 4.88
N LEU A 107 -5.25 -12.86 4.11
CA LEU A 107 -5.10 -12.82 2.66
C LEU A 107 -6.45 -12.58 1.98
N THR A 108 -6.54 -11.55 1.15
CA THR A 108 -7.74 -11.21 0.36
C THR A 108 -7.57 -11.59 -1.11
N LYS A 109 -8.67 -11.52 -1.87
CA LYS A 109 -8.64 -11.67 -3.34
C LYS A 109 -7.73 -10.65 -4.02
N ALA A 110 -7.78 -9.40 -3.57
CA ALA A 110 -6.97 -8.32 -4.12
C ALA A 110 -5.48 -8.58 -3.89
N ASP A 111 -5.12 -9.12 -2.72
CA ASP A 111 -3.73 -9.49 -2.43
C ASP A 111 -3.24 -10.62 -3.35
N ALA A 112 -4.06 -11.65 -3.56
CA ALA A 112 -3.72 -12.75 -4.47
C ALA A 112 -3.56 -12.27 -5.92
N GLU A 113 -4.46 -11.41 -6.40
CA GLU A 113 -4.38 -10.78 -7.71
C GLU A 113 -3.15 -9.90 -7.86
N HIS A 114 -2.83 -9.11 -6.83
CA HIS A 114 -1.62 -8.29 -6.82
C HIS A 114 -0.34 -9.14 -6.89
N VAL A 115 -0.26 -10.23 -6.13
CA VAL A 115 0.89 -11.15 -6.18
C VAL A 115 0.96 -11.83 -7.55
N TYR A 116 -0.16 -12.27 -8.10
CA TYR A 116 -0.25 -12.84 -9.44
C TYR A 116 0.34 -11.90 -10.50
N GLU A 117 -0.08 -10.63 -10.50
CA GLU A 117 0.43 -9.63 -11.44
C GLU A 117 1.90 -9.26 -11.17
N SER A 118 2.27 -9.10 -9.90
CA SER A 118 3.63 -8.70 -9.51
C SER A 118 4.67 -9.78 -9.80
N LEU A 119 4.27 -11.05 -9.89
CA LEU A 119 5.17 -12.15 -10.24
C LEU A 119 5.61 -12.16 -11.70
N PHE A 120 4.96 -11.43 -12.63
CA PHE A 120 5.37 -11.42 -14.04
C PHE A 120 6.81 -10.93 -14.25
N THR A 121 7.20 -9.86 -13.57
CA THR A 121 8.55 -9.28 -13.69
C THR A 121 9.64 -10.22 -13.16
N PRO A 122 9.59 -10.73 -11.90
CA PRO A 122 10.60 -11.66 -11.41
C PRO A 122 10.62 -12.97 -12.19
N LEU A 123 9.47 -13.50 -12.66
CA LEU A 123 9.45 -14.69 -13.53
C LEU A 123 10.17 -14.44 -14.87
N ALA A 124 9.94 -13.29 -15.51
CA ALA A 124 10.63 -12.94 -16.75
C ALA A 124 12.15 -12.81 -16.54
N CYS A 125 12.59 -12.16 -15.45
CA CYS A 125 14.00 -12.06 -15.08
C CYS A 125 14.60 -13.43 -14.77
N LEU A 126 13.88 -14.29 -14.06
CA LEU A 126 14.33 -15.65 -13.72
C LEU A 126 14.42 -16.54 -14.96
N GLN A 127 13.50 -16.42 -15.92
CA GLN A 127 13.57 -17.12 -17.21
C GLN A 127 14.80 -16.67 -18.03
N ALA A 128 15.16 -15.38 -17.98
CA ALA A 128 16.40 -14.89 -18.57
C ALA A 128 17.63 -15.47 -17.86
N ALA A 129 17.63 -15.53 -16.52
CA ALA A 129 18.69 -16.14 -15.73
C ALA A 129 18.88 -17.63 -16.06
N VAL A 130 17.79 -18.40 -16.19
CA VAL A 130 17.81 -19.81 -16.64
C VAL A 130 18.45 -19.97 -18.02
N SER A 131 18.19 -19.01 -18.92
CA SER A 131 18.73 -19.02 -20.28
C SER A 131 20.22 -18.70 -20.29
N LEU A 132 20.65 -17.72 -19.49
CA LEU A 132 22.06 -17.35 -19.33
C LEU A 132 22.89 -18.46 -18.67
N SER A 133 22.29 -19.19 -17.74
CA SER A 133 22.96 -20.26 -17.02
C SER A 133 23.04 -21.58 -17.81
N ALA A 134 22.60 -21.63 -19.07
CA ALA A 134 22.57 -22.86 -19.85
C ALA A 134 23.95 -23.53 -19.95
N GLY A 135 24.03 -24.80 -19.52
CA GLY A 135 25.28 -25.57 -19.48
C GLY A 135 26.12 -25.39 -18.21
N THR A 136 25.66 -24.58 -17.26
CA THR A 136 26.29 -24.44 -15.93
C THR A 136 25.61 -25.34 -14.89
N VAL A 137 26.23 -25.46 -13.70
CA VAL A 137 25.68 -26.26 -12.60
C VAL A 137 24.41 -25.67 -11.98
N VAL A 138 24.20 -24.35 -12.07
CA VAL A 138 23.05 -23.66 -11.45
C VAL A 138 21.77 -23.73 -12.30
N HIS A 139 21.86 -24.16 -13.57
CA HIS A 139 20.73 -24.16 -14.49
C HIS A 139 19.50 -24.92 -13.98
N HIS A 140 19.69 -26.14 -13.46
CA HIS A 140 18.58 -26.93 -12.95
C HIS A 140 17.99 -26.36 -11.66
N THR A 141 18.80 -25.69 -10.84
CA THR A 141 18.36 -25.01 -9.62
C THR A 141 17.44 -23.84 -9.96
N LEU A 142 17.87 -22.97 -10.90
CA LEU A 142 17.08 -21.84 -11.37
C LEU A 142 15.81 -22.27 -12.10
N ALA A 143 15.88 -23.32 -12.93
CA ALA A 143 14.70 -23.87 -13.59
C ALA A 143 13.68 -24.43 -12.58
N GLY A 144 14.17 -25.04 -11.50
CA GLY A 144 13.33 -25.49 -10.39
C GLY A 144 12.66 -24.33 -9.64
N ALA A 145 13.40 -23.25 -9.38
CA ALA A 145 12.84 -22.04 -8.76
C ALA A 145 11.76 -21.40 -9.66
N HIS A 146 12.02 -21.31 -10.96
CA HIS A 146 11.06 -20.79 -11.94
C HIS A 146 9.77 -21.62 -11.94
N ALA A 147 9.87 -22.95 -12.01
CA ALA A 147 8.70 -23.82 -12.00
C ALA A 147 7.84 -23.68 -10.72
N LEU A 148 8.47 -23.47 -9.56
CA LEU A 148 7.77 -23.23 -8.30
C LEU A 148 7.00 -21.91 -8.33
N LEU A 149 7.63 -20.82 -8.77
CA LEU A 149 6.99 -19.50 -8.83
C LEU A 149 5.91 -19.43 -9.91
N ASP A 150 6.10 -20.10 -11.04
CA ASP A 150 5.11 -20.21 -12.13
C ASP A 150 3.85 -20.96 -11.66
N GLN A 151 4.03 -22.03 -10.86
CA GLN A 151 2.92 -22.72 -10.23
C GLN A 151 2.21 -21.83 -9.19
N VAL A 152 2.96 -21.10 -8.37
CA VAL A 152 2.40 -20.13 -7.42
C VAL A 152 1.56 -19.08 -8.15
N GLN A 153 2.08 -18.51 -9.25
CA GLN A 153 1.32 -17.58 -10.07
C GLN A 153 0.04 -18.25 -10.59
N THR A 154 0.12 -19.46 -11.15
CA THR A 154 -1.05 -20.21 -11.62
C THR A 154 -2.10 -20.45 -10.53
N ASP A 155 -1.66 -20.75 -9.31
CA ASP A 155 -2.54 -21.02 -8.16
C ASP A 155 -3.23 -19.75 -7.63
N LEU A 156 -2.64 -18.58 -7.87
CA LEU A 156 -3.15 -17.26 -7.46
C LEU A 156 -3.97 -16.55 -8.53
N ASP A 157 -4.06 -17.09 -9.75
CA ASP A 157 -4.94 -16.56 -10.78
C ASP A 157 -6.39 -16.46 -10.25
N SER A 158 -7.06 -15.34 -10.54
CA SER A 158 -8.50 -15.10 -10.30
C SER A 158 -9.41 -16.27 -10.70
N CYS A 159 -9.00 -17.06 -11.70
CA CYS A 159 -9.74 -18.22 -12.18
C CYS A 159 -9.50 -19.48 -11.32
N ALA A 160 -8.45 -19.52 -10.52
CA ALA A 160 -8.11 -20.64 -9.66
C ALA A 160 -9.06 -20.75 -8.44
N ASP A 161 -9.18 -21.97 -7.93
CA ASP A 161 -10.07 -22.26 -6.79
C ASP A 161 -9.62 -21.55 -5.51
N ILE A 162 -8.31 -21.33 -5.34
CA ILE A 162 -7.74 -20.67 -4.16
C ILE A 162 -8.15 -19.20 -4.14
N ALA A 163 -7.88 -18.45 -5.23
CA ALA A 163 -8.27 -17.05 -5.33
C ALA A 163 -9.78 -16.85 -5.15
N LYS A 164 -10.63 -17.74 -5.70
CA LYS A 164 -12.08 -17.67 -5.53
C LYS A 164 -12.54 -17.84 -4.09
N ALA A 165 -11.82 -18.64 -3.31
CA ALA A 165 -12.13 -18.96 -1.92
C ALA A 165 -11.66 -17.89 -0.92
N LEU A 166 -10.78 -16.98 -1.33
CA LEU A 166 -10.33 -15.87 -0.49
C LEU A 166 -11.47 -14.87 -0.24
N PRO A 167 -11.47 -14.14 0.89
CA PRO A 167 -12.42 -13.07 1.15
C PRO A 167 -12.23 -11.91 0.17
N THR A 168 -13.33 -11.29 -0.25
CA THR A 168 -13.31 -10.02 -0.98
C THR A 168 -13.01 -8.90 0.01
N ALA A 169 -12.13 -7.97 -0.35
CA ALA A 169 -11.88 -6.78 0.44
C ALA A 169 -13.17 -5.97 0.58
N SER A 170 -13.50 -5.59 1.82
CA SER A 170 -14.55 -4.64 2.15
C SER A 170 -13.93 -3.47 2.94
N PRO A 171 -14.52 -2.26 2.88
CA PRO A 171 -14.04 -1.13 3.67
C PRO A 171 -13.93 -1.46 5.17
N GLU A 172 -14.89 -2.21 5.71
CA GLU A 172 -14.87 -2.70 7.08
C GLU A 172 -13.65 -3.60 7.35
N SER A 173 -13.38 -4.56 6.45
CA SER A 173 -12.24 -5.45 6.62
C SER A 173 -10.91 -4.74 6.50
N ASP A 174 -10.80 -3.74 5.60
CA ASP A 174 -9.59 -2.96 5.41
C ASP A 174 -9.35 -2.01 6.59
N PHE A 175 -10.41 -1.44 7.15
CA PHE A 175 -10.36 -0.68 8.40
C PHE A 175 -9.84 -1.54 9.55
N ILE A 176 -10.47 -2.71 9.80
CA ILE A 176 -10.04 -3.65 10.84
C ILE A 176 -8.58 -4.03 10.65
N ARG A 177 -8.17 -4.29 9.40
CA ARG A 177 -6.79 -4.68 9.08
C ARG A 177 -5.80 -3.55 9.34
N GLY A 178 -6.11 -2.31 8.93
CA GLY A 178 -5.29 -1.14 9.23
C GLY A 178 -5.15 -0.87 10.74
N ARG A 179 -6.25 -1.02 11.47
CA ARG A 179 -6.31 -0.92 12.94
C ARG A 179 -5.43 -1.98 13.60
N ASP A 180 -5.56 -3.24 13.20
CA ASP A 180 -4.79 -4.35 13.78
C ASP A 180 -3.27 -4.23 13.50
N ILE A 181 -2.90 -3.68 12.33
CA ILE A 181 -1.51 -3.32 12.01
C ILE A 181 -0.97 -2.27 12.98
N ALA A 182 -1.74 -1.21 13.26
CA ALA A 182 -1.35 -0.19 14.24
C ALA A 182 -1.24 -0.78 15.66
N ILE A 183 -2.19 -1.62 16.07
CA ILE A 183 -2.16 -2.30 17.38
C ILE A 183 -0.89 -3.15 17.53
N ARG A 184 -0.56 -3.94 16.51
CA ARG A 184 0.66 -4.78 16.52
C ARG A 184 1.92 -3.93 16.61
N MET A 185 2.01 -2.87 15.81
CA MET A 185 3.13 -1.92 15.85
C MET A 185 3.31 -1.33 17.26
N MET A 186 2.22 -0.97 17.94
CA MET A 186 2.25 -0.43 19.29
C MET A 186 2.67 -1.48 20.34
N ASN A 187 2.15 -2.71 20.23
CA ASN A 187 2.52 -3.82 21.11
C ASN A 187 4.02 -4.15 20.99
N GLU A 188 4.54 -4.32 19.77
CA GLU A 188 5.98 -4.53 19.55
C GLU A 188 6.80 -3.33 20.04
N GLY A 189 6.32 -2.11 19.80
CA GLY A 189 6.95 -0.89 20.31
C GLY A 189 7.07 -0.88 21.83
N ALA A 190 6.04 -1.36 22.54
CA ALA A 190 6.01 -1.45 24.01
C ALA A 190 6.98 -2.54 24.53
N GLU A 191 7.06 -3.70 23.87
CA GLU A 191 8.03 -4.75 24.21
C GLU A 191 9.48 -4.26 24.05
N LEU A 192 9.75 -3.44 23.02
CA LEU A 192 11.08 -2.87 22.76
C LEU A 192 11.50 -1.79 23.78
N ALA A 193 10.54 -1.14 24.45
CA ALA A 193 10.83 -0.08 25.42
C ALA A 193 11.60 -0.59 26.66
N GLY A 194 11.46 -1.86 27.02
CA GLY A 194 12.19 -2.43 28.18
C GLY A 194 13.69 -2.66 27.94
N GLU A 195 14.06 -3.25 26.80
CA GLU A 195 15.43 -3.74 26.57
C GLU A 195 16.28 -2.84 25.66
N ARG A 196 15.64 -2.02 24.80
CA ARG A 196 16.33 -1.26 23.74
C ARG A 196 16.23 0.26 23.85
N GLU A 197 15.48 0.78 24.82
CA GLU A 197 15.23 2.22 24.94
C GLU A 197 16.51 3.04 25.23
N CYS A 198 17.49 2.45 25.92
CA CYS A 198 18.83 3.01 26.09
C CYS A 198 19.73 2.94 24.83
N TYR A 199 19.42 2.10 23.85
CA TYR A 199 20.20 1.95 22.61
C TYR A 199 19.69 2.84 21.46
N ARG A 200 18.44 3.34 21.51
CA ARG A 200 17.93 4.30 20.51
C ARG A 200 18.67 5.64 20.53
N ARG A 201 19.28 6.03 21.66
CA ARG A 201 20.04 7.29 21.80
C ARG A 201 21.56 7.13 21.62
N TYR A 202 22.08 5.92 21.75
CA TYR A 202 23.52 5.66 21.67
C TYR A 202 23.83 4.71 20.53
N ARG A 203 24.27 5.28 19.39
CA ARG A 203 24.85 4.52 18.26
C ARG A 203 26.10 3.80 18.76
N ILE A 204 26.01 2.52 19.09
CA ILE A 204 27.21 1.71 19.27
C ILE A 204 27.80 1.45 17.89
N GLY A 205 29.00 1.96 17.63
CA GLY A 205 29.75 1.68 16.40
C GLY A 205 29.26 2.38 15.12
N GLY A 206 28.38 3.38 15.23
CA GLY A 206 27.91 4.14 14.05
C GLY A 206 26.84 3.43 13.22
N ALA A 207 26.27 2.32 13.70
CA ALA A 207 25.14 1.66 13.05
C ALA A 207 23.90 2.57 12.96
N ALA A 208 23.11 2.37 11.91
CA ALA A 208 21.84 3.07 11.72
C ALA A 208 20.85 2.71 12.84
N GLN A 209 19.95 3.64 13.17
CA GLN A 209 18.86 3.37 14.10
C GLN A 209 17.92 2.34 13.47
N ASP A 210 17.59 1.30 14.24
CA ASP A 210 16.56 0.34 13.86
C ASP A 210 15.20 1.05 13.81
N ASN A 211 14.70 1.27 12.60
CA ASN A 211 13.42 1.91 12.34
C ASN A 211 12.35 0.82 12.10
N PHE A 212 12.03 0.06 13.14
CA PHE A 212 11.08 -1.05 13.06
C PHE A 212 9.69 -0.62 12.52
N VAL A 213 9.29 0.64 12.76
CA VAL A 213 8.05 1.24 12.25
C VAL A 213 8.01 1.30 10.72
N ASN A 214 9.17 1.32 10.05
CA ASN A 214 9.25 1.45 8.61
C ASN A 214 8.50 0.32 7.88
N GLY A 215 8.57 -0.92 8.38
CA GLY A 215 7.85 -2.05 7.79
C GLY A 215 6.34 -1.82 7.76
N TYR A 216 5.79 -1.41 8.90
CA TYR A 216 4.37 -1.08 9.07
C TYR A 216 3.94 0.08 8.18
N LEU A 217 4.73 1.17 8.13
CA LEU A 217 4.41 2.31 7.27
C LEU A 217 4.47 1.97 5.79
N SER A 218 5.41 1.10 5.37
CA SER A 218 5.43 0.62 3.99
C SER A 218 4.14 -0.11 3.61
N ASP A 219 3.60 -0.97 4.50
CA ASP A 219 2.32 -1.65 4.23
C ASP A 219 1.16 -0.64 4.04
N ILE A 220 1.12 0.43 4.86
CA ILE A 220 0.09 1.48 4.79
C ILE A 220 0.27 2.43 3.58
N ILE A 221 1.51 2.65 3.14
CA ILE A 221 1.82 3.45 1.95
C ILE A 221 1.42 2.68 0.69
N GLU A 222 1.78 1.41 0.62
CA GLU A 222 1.43 0.49 -0.47
C GLU A 222 -0.09 0.31 -0.58
N GLU A 223 -0.82 0.36 0.55
CA GLU A 223 -2.27 0.16 0.59
C GLU A 223 -3.04 1.30 1.27
N PRO A 224 -3.42 2.32 0.48
CA PRO A 224 -4.16 3.46 1.01
C PRO A 224 -5.47 3.12 1.72
N ALA A 225 -6.10 1.98 1.38
CA ALA A 225 -7.33 1.52 2.03
C ALA A 225 -7.15 1.20 3.52
N LEU A 226 -5.94 0.84 3.95
CA LEU A 226 -5.63 0.53 5.35
C LEU A 226 -5.42 1.77 6.22
N ARG A 227 -5.28 2.96 5.58
CA ARG A 227 -4.91 4.19 6.27
C ARG A 227 -5.92 4.58 7.33
N GLU A 228 -7.22 4.48 7.04
CA GLU A 228 -8.26 4.97 7.95
C GLU A 228 -8.20 4.25 9.32
N GLY A 229 -8.21 2.92 9.33
CA GLY A 229 -8.09 2.14 10.56
C GLY A 229 -6.75 2.35 11.27
N PHE A 230 -5.65 2.45 10.52
CA PHE A 230 -4.34 2.70 11.08
C PHE A 230 -4.24 4.09 11.74
N THR A 231 -4.71 5.14 11.07
CA THR A 231 -4.67 6.51 11.60
C THR A 231 -5.68 6.72 12.72
N ALA A 232 -6.77 5.97 12.77
CA ALA A 232 -7.73 6.05 13.87
C ALA A 232 -7.09 5.66 15.20
N VAL A 233 -6.38 4.53 15.24
CA VAL A 233 -5.62 4.08 16.43
C VAL A 233 -4.59 5.15 16.84
N LEU A 234 -3.81 5.65 15.89
CA LEU A 234 -2.79 6.67 16.18
C LEU A 234 -3.39 7.99 16.67
N SER A 235 -4.47 8.45 16.05
CA SER A 235 -5.13 9.71 16.41
C SER A 235 -5.63 9.66 17.85
N GLN A 236 -6.21 8.53 18.26
CA GLN A 236 -6.72 8.36 19.61
C GLN A 236 -5.60 8.23 20.65
N ILE A 237 -4.48 7.57 20.31
CA ILE A 237 -3.29 7.54 21.20
C ILE A 237 -2.75 8.95 21.43
N VAL A 238 -2.61 9.73 20.35
CA VAL A 238 -2.07 11.10 20.42
C VAL A 238 -3.05 12.05 21.15
N GLY A 239 -4.35 11.94 20.88
CA GLY A 239 -5.36 12.81 21.44
C GLY A 239 -5.81 12.47 22.87
N GLY A 240 -5.80 11.18 23.24
CA GLY A 240 -6.32 10.71 24.53
C GLY A 240 -5.34 10.88 25.68
N GLY A 241 -4.03 10.88 25.43
CA GLY A 241 -3.02 10.94 26.48
C GLY A 241 -3.00 9.73 27.43
N GLU A 242 -3.78 8.69 27.12
CA GLU A 242 -3.91 7.47 27.92
C GLU A 242 -2.87 6.41 27.53
N VAL A 243 -2.68 5.45 28.45
CA VAL A 243 -1.85 4.27 28.21
C VAL A 243 -2.51 3.42 27.13
N PHE A 244 -1.73 3.00 26.15
CA PHE A 244 -2.20 2.11 25.08
C PHE A 244 -2.76 0.79 25.66
N ASP A 245 -4.04 0.50 25.39
CA ASP A 245 -4.70 -0.77 25.71
C ASP A 245 -5.21 -1.44 24.43
N SER A 246 -4.56 -2.54 24.02
CA SER A 246 -4.91 -3.24 22.79
C SER A 246 -6.35 -3.76 22.78
N ALA A 247 -6.87 -4.21 23.93
CA ALA A 247 -8.21 -4.80 24.02
C ALA A 247 -9.32 -3.76 23.80
N TYR A 248 -9.03 -2.51 24.14
CA TYR A 248 -9.91 -1.38 23.82
C TYR A 248 -9.88 -1.09 22.32
N PHE A 249 -8.70 -0.98 21.72
CA PHE A 249 -8.56 -0.67 20.29
C PHE A 249 -9.09 -1.80 19.38
N GLU A 250 -9.08 -3.05 19.81
CA GLU A 250 -9.71 -4.18 19.07
C GLU A 250 -11.23 -4.02 18.90
N GLN A 251 -11.87 -3.15 19.68
CA GLN A 251 -13.29 -2.85 19.57
C GLN A 251 -13.58 -1.67 18.64
N LEU A 252 -12.55 -0.93 18.22
CA LEU A 252 -12.71 0.25 17.36
C LEU A 252 -13.29 -0.15 16.00
N THR A 253 -14.35 0.52 15.59
CA THR A 253 -15.07 0.25 14.33
C THR A 253 -14.96 1.42 13.35
N ILE A 254 -15.20 1.18 12.06
CA ILE A 254 -15.21 2.27 11.06
C ILE A 254 -16.33 3.28 11.33
N ALA A 255 -17.41 2.87 12.01
CA ALA A 255 -18.51 3.76 12.34
C ALA A 255 -18.08 4.88 13.30
N GLU A 256 -17.14 4.60 14.20
CA GLU A 256 -16.58 5.58 15.15
C GLU A 256 -15.68 6.62 14.49
N THR A 257 -15.21 6.37 13.26
CA THR A 257 -14.37 7.30 12.50
C THR A 257 -15.13 8.08 11.45
N GLN A 258 -16.35 7.65 11.13
CA GLN A 258 -17.19 8.29 10.13
C GLN A 258 -18.15 9.30 10.75
N SER A 259 -18.48 10.34 9.98
CA SER A 259 -19.52 11.29 10.39
C SER A 259 -20.89 10.59 10.38
N GLY A 260 -21.54 10.52 11.53
CA GLY A 260 -22.91 10.01 11.67
C GLY A 260 -23.86 11.03 12.30
N GLU A 261 -25.16 10.74 12.24
CA GLU A 261 -26.16 11.48 13.02
C GLU A 261 -25.90 11.27 14.52
N ILE A 262 -26.07 12.31 15.35
CA ILE A 262 -25.89 12.21 16.80
C ILE A 262 -26.73 11.05 17.36
N GLY A 263 -26.06 10.08 18.00
CA GLY A 263 -26.68 8.88 18.55
C GLY A 263 -26.70 7.67 17.61
N ALA A 264 -26.16 7.79 16.40
CA ALA A 264 -25.75 6.65 15.58
C ALA A 264 -24.53 5.94 16.21
N ASP A 265 -24.29 4.69 15.80
CA ASP A 265 -23.16 3.90 16.31
C ASP A 265 -21.84 4.67 16.15
N GLY A 266 -21.08 4.79 17.24
CA GLY A 266 -19.84 5.56 17.28
C GLY A 266 -19.96 7.09 17.34
N THR A 267 -21.17 7.67 17.43
CA THR A 267 -21.36 9.13 17.56
C THR A 267 -21.89 9.50 18.95
N GLY A 268 -21.15 10.38 19.63
CA GLY A 268 -21.56 10.91 20.94
C GLY A 268 -22.72 11.91 20.81
N ALA A 269 -23.68 11.84 21.73
CA ALA A 269 -24.48 13.00 22.06
C ALA A 269 -23.63 13.86 23.00
N ASP A 270 -23.26 15.07 22.58
CA ASP A 270 -22.57 16.01 23.44
C ASP A 270 -23.37 16.16 24.76
N GLU A 271 -22.83 15.64 25.86
CA GLU A 271 -23.21 16.11 27.19
C GLU A 271 -22.71 17.55 27.26
N GLU A 272 -23.60 18.50 26.95
CA GLU A 272 -23.44 19.96 26.99
C GLU A 272 -22.13 20.45 27.64
N ALA A 273 -21.02 20.37 26.93
CA ALA A 273 -19.86 21.17 27.26
C ALA A 273 -20.24 22.60 26.86
N PRO A 274 -20.15 23.60 27.77
CA PRO A 274 -20.49 24.97 27.42
C PRO A 274 -19.41 25.48 26.48
N VAL A 275 -19.60 25.27 25.18
CA VAL A 275 -18.86 25.95 24.13
C VAL A 275 -19.30 27.41 24.19
N ALA A 276 -18.59 28.19 25.00
CA ALA A 276 -18.62 29.64 24.87
C ALA A 276 -18.12 29.95 23.47
N ALA A 277 -19.07 30.05 22.53
CA ALA A 277 -18.82 30.47 21.17
C ALA A 277 -18.08 31.81 21.23
N ARG A 278 -16.76 31.74 21.01
CA ARG A 278 -15.95 32.92 20.81
C ARG A 278 -16.33 33.41 19.42
N GLU A 279 -17.40 34.19 19.34
CA GLU A 279 -17.80 34.87 18.12
C GLU A 279 -16.64 35.76 17.70
N VAL A 280 -15.85 35.28 16.73
CA VAL A 280 -14.88 36.12 16.03
C VAL A 280 -15.71 37.19 15.31
N PRO A 281 -15.46 38.48 15.56
CA PRO A 281 -16.26 39.54 14.95
C PRO A 281 -16.22 39.41 13.43
N ARG A 282 -17.33 39.00 12.81
CA ARG A 282 -17.55 39.08 11.36
C ARG A 282 -17.67 40.56 10.99
N LYS A 283 -16.56 41.29 11.02
CA LYS A 283 -16.52 42.63 10.47
C LYS A 283 -16.54 42.47 8.96
N ALA A 284 -17.63 42.95 8.34
CA ALA A 284 -17.86 42.92 6.90
C ALA A 284 -16.61 43.41 6.16
N LEU A 285 -15.89 42.47 5.56
CA LEU A 285 -14.76 42.71 4.67
C LEU A 285 -15.25 42.54 3.22
N ASN A 286 -16.40 43.16 2.92
CA ASN A 286 -16.97 43.23 1.58
C ASN A 286 -16.85 44.69 1.11
N ASP A 287 -16.41 44.85 -0.13
CA ASP A 287 -16.36 46.08 -0.96
C ASP A 287 -14.95 46.59 -1.36
N GLY A 288 -13.90 45.76 -1.20
CA GLY A 288 -12.62 45.94 -1.88
C GLY A 288 -12.52 45.12 -3.19
N PRO A 289 -11.71 45.53 -4.18
CA PRO A 289 -11.58 44.80 -5.45
C PRO A 289 -11.09 43.38 -5.21
N SER A 290 -12.02 42.42 -5.33
CA SER A 290 -11.84 40.98 -5.55
C SER A 290 -10.47 40.42 -5.14
N HIS A 291 -10.24 40.23 -3.84
CA HIS A 291 -9.21 39.29 -3.41
C HIS A 291 -9.68 37.89 -3.79
N ALA A 292 -9.25 37.38 -4.94
CA ALA A 292 -9.51 36.00 -5.33
C ALA A 292 -8.88 35.04 -4.29
N PRO A 293 -9.48 33.87 -4.00
CA PRO A 293 -8.95 32.91 -3.02
C PRO A 293 -7.49 32.52 -3.30
N TYR A 294 -7.10 32.51 -4.57
CA TYR A 294 -5.73 32.35 -5.03
C TYR A 294 -4.76 33.40 -4.46
N ILE A 295 -5.17 34.68 -4.39
CA ILE A 295 -4.35 35.78 -3.88
C ILE A 295 -4.13 35.63 -2.38
N ALA A 296 -5.17 35.28 -1.62
CA ALA A 296 -5.06 35.06 -0.17
C ALA A 296 -4.14 33.87 0.16
N ALA A 297 -4.23 32.78 -0.60
CA ALA A 297 -3.34 31.63 -0.46
C ALA A 297 -1.88 31.98 -0.82
N CYS A 298 -1.64 32.73 -1.90
CA CYS A 298 -0.30 33.23 -2.25
C CYS A 298 0.29 34.14 -1.16
N GLN A 299 -0.52 34.99 -0.53
CA GLN A 299 -0.09 35.83 0.59
C GLN A 299 0.32 34.99 1.80
N ALA A 300 -0.44 33.94 2.12
CA ALA A 300 -0.09 32.99 3.18
C ALA A 300 1.25 32.28 2.88
N MET A 301 1.51 31.94 1.61
CA MET A 301 2.78 31.35 1.18
C MET A 301 3.95 32.31 1.34
N CYS A 302 3.78 33.61 1.04
CA CYS A 302 4.82 34.61 1.29
C CYS A 302 5.16 34.74 2.78
N VAL A 303 4.15 34.68 3.67
CA VAL A 303 4.38 34.72 5.12
C VAL A 303 5.16 33.48 5.58
N LEU A 304 4.81 32.29 5.08
CA LEU A 304 5.55 31.05 5.37
C LEU A 304 6.97 31.06 4.81
N GLU A 305 7.19 31.63 3.62
CA GLU A 305 8.52 31.72 3.02
C GLU A 305 9.45 32.60 3.85
N VAL A 306 8.98 33.76 4.31
CA VAL A 306 9.73 34.63 5.24
C VAL A 306 10.02 33.89 6.54
N ALA A 307 9.02 33.25 7.13
CA ALA A 307 9.18 32.49 8.38
C ALA A 307 10.18 31.33 8.23
N THR A 308 10.18 30.65 7.08
CA THR A 308 11.11 29.55 6.78
C THR A 308 12.54 30.05 6.64
N LEU A 309 12.75 31.18 5.95
CA LEU A 309 14.07 31.79 5.78
C LEU A 309 14.66 32.31 7.10
N GLU A 310 13.82 32.80 8.01
CA GLU A 310 14.26 33.34 9.30
C GLU A 310 14.51 32.25 10.34
N ALA A 311 13.67 31.22 10.41
CA ALA A 311 13.73 30.20 11.47
C ALA A 311 14.48 28.92 11.06
N GLY A 312 14.62 28.63 9.76
CA GLY A 312 15.25 27.39 9.27
C GLY A 312 14.54 26.11 9.75
N SER A 313 13.22 26.18 9.99
CA SER A 313 12.43 25.08 10.55
C SER A 313 11.92 24.14 9.46
N ASP A 314 12.23 22.84 9.59
CA ASP A 314 11.72 21.78 8.71
C ASP A 314 10.19 21.71 8.72
N VAL A 315 9.56 22.06 9.85
CA VAL A 315 8.10 22.10 9.99
C VAL A 315 7.49 23.23 9.16
N LEU A 316 8.13 24.40 9.13
CA LEU A 316 7.71 25.53 8.29
C LEU A 316 7.91 25.22 6.80
N PHE A 317 8.99 24.49 6.46
CA PHE A 317 9.19 24.00 5.11
C PHE A 317 8.08 23.03 4.68
N GLY A 318 7.69 22.10 5.55
CA GLY A 318 6.55 21.19 5.32
C GLY A 318 5.23 21.92 5.10
N LEU A 319 4.91 22.92 5.94
CA LEU A 319 3.74 23.78 5.77
C LEU A 319 3.79 24.55 4.44
N ARG A 320 4.95 25.11 4.07
CA ARG A 320 5.13 25.79 2.79
C ARG A 320 4.83 24.88 1.60
N SER A 321 5.39 23.67 1.60
CA SER A 321 5.16 22.69 0.51
C SER A 321 3.70 22.25 0.40
N LEU A 322 3.02 22.07 1.54
CA LEU A 322 1.58 21.76 1.54
C LEU A 322 0.76 22.92 0.97
N LEU A 323 1.07 24.16 1.35
CA LEU A 323 0.36 25.33 0.84
C LEU A 323 0.62 25.58 -0.65
N GLU A 324 1.83 25.32 -1.14
CA GLU A 324 2.17 25.39 -2.58
C GLU A 324 1.32 24.43 -3.41
N LYS A 325 1.12 23.20 -2.93
CA LYS A 325 0.23 22.22 -3.57
C LYS A 325 -1.21 22.74 -3.64
N ILE A 326 -1.72 23.28 -2.52
CA ILE A 326 -3.07 23.83 -2.42
C ILE A 326 -3.27 25.02 -3.37
N ILE A 327 -2.27 25.89 -3.50
CA ILE A 327 -2.29 27.00 -4.48
C ILE A 327 -2.45 26.47 -5.91
N GLY A 328 -1.79 25.36 -6.24
CA GLY A 328 -1.96 24.66 -7.51
C GLY A 328 -3.40 24.20 -7.73
N THR A 329 -4.02 23.58 -6.72
CA THR A 329 -5.42 23.12 -6.76
C THR A 329 -6.40 24.29 -6.92
N ILE A 330 -6.25 25.37 -6.16
CA ILE A 330 -7.07 26.59 -6.29
C ILE A 330 -6.91 27.21 -7.69
N GLY A 331 -5.68 27.24 -8.20
CA GLY A 331 -5.37 27.78 -9.53
C GLY A 331 -6.10 27.01 -10.63
N SER A 332 -6.09 25.68 -10.56
CA SER A 332 -6.84 24.81 -11.47
C SER A 332 -8.35 25.07 -11.38
N ALA A 333 -8.91 25.07 -10.17
CA ALA A 333 -10.34 25.31 -9.94
C ALA A 333 -10.79 26.68 -10.49
N THR A 334 -10.00 27.72 -10.22
CA THR A 334 -10.28 29.09 -10.70
C THR A 334 -10.16 29.19 -12.22
N GLY A 335 -9.18 28.50 -12.83
CA GLY A 335 -8.96 28.47 -14.27
C GLY A 335 -10.10 27.80 -15.03
N GLN A 336 -10.61 26.67 -14.53
CA GLN A 336 -11.75 25.97 -15.12
C GLN A 336 -13.03 26.81 -15.10
N ARG A 337 -13.28 27.52 -13.99
CA ARG A 337 -14.41 28.45 -13.87
C ARG A 337 -14.33 29.59 -14.87
N GLN A 338 -13.15 30.17 -15.10
CA GLN A 338 -12.96 31.21 -16.12
C GLN A 338 -13.18 30.69 -17.55
N ALA A 339 -12.88 29.40 -17.79
CA ALA A 339 -13.15 28.74 -19.05
C ALA A 339 -14.62 28.33 -19.26
N GLY A 340 -15.49 28.56 -18.25
CA GLY A 340 -16.91 28.20 -18.30
C GLY A 340 -17.19 26.70 -18.14
N ALA A 341 -16.21 25.92 -17.67
CA ALA A 341 -16.43 24.54 -17.28
C ALA A 341 -17.05 24.47 -15.86
N HIS A 342 -17.88 23.45 -15.62
CA HIS A 342 -18.38 23.17 -14.27
C HIS A 342 -17.26 22.56 -13.43
N GLY A 343 -16.63 23.39 -12.59
CA GLY A 343 -15.51 23.01 -11.73
C GLY A 343 -15.92 22.71 -10.28
N GLU A 344 -17.12 22.16 -10.06
CA GLU A 344 -17.65 21.90 -8.71
C GLU A 344 -16.76 20.92 -7.92
N GLU A 345 -16.34 19.82 -8.56
CA GLU A 345 -15.42 18.83 -7.96
C GLU A 345 -14.06 19.45 -7.60
N ASP A 346 -13.54 20.35 -8.45
CA ASP A 346 -12.27 21.03 -8.21
C ASP A 346 -12.36 22.08 -7.10
N HIS A 347 -13.50 22.76 -6.96
CA HIS A 347 -13.78 23.68 -5.86
C HIS A 347 -13.95 22.93 -4.53
N GLU A 348 -14.64 21.80 -4.54
CA GLU A 348 -14.78 20.92 -3.36
C GLU A 348 -13.42 20.37 -2.93
N LEU A 349 -12.61 19.88 -3.87
CA LEU A 349 -11.25 19.41 -3.62
C LEU A 349 -10.38 20.52 -3.01
N ALA A 350 -10.41 21.73 -3.59
CA ALA A 350 -9.67 22.87 -3.06
C ALA A 350 -10.10 23.26 -1.64
N SER A 351 -11.41 23.23 -1.35
CA SER A 351 -11.93 23.51 0.00
C SER A 351 -11.51 22.44 1.02
N ASN A 352 -11.56 21.16 0.64
CA ASN A 352 -11.13 20.04 1.46
C ASN A 352 -9.63 20.07 1.75
N GLU A 353 -8.78 20.34 0.74
CA GLU A 353 -7.34 20.47 0.95
C GLU A 353 -7.00 21.67 1.85
N MET A 354 -7.72 22.80 1.74
CA MET A 354 -7.57 23.92 2.69
C MET A 354 -8.00 23.57 4.11
N ALA A 355 -9.08 22.80 4.29
CA ALA A 355 -9.51 22.34 5.61
C ALA A 355 -8.44 21.43 6.25
N GLY A 356 -7.87 20.51 5.46
CA GLY A 356 -6.75 19.67 5.90
C GLY A 356 -5.52 20.49 6.29
N PHE A 357 -5.18 21.51 5.51
CA PHE A 357 -4.08 22.41 5.83
C PHE A 357 -4.31 23.18 7.13
N LEU A 358 -5.51 23.70 7.36
CA LEU A 358 -5.85 24.39 8.61
C LEU A 358 -5.70 23.47 9.83
N ALA A 359 -6.07 22.20 9.70
CA ALA A 359 -5.88 21.22 10.76
C ALA A 359 -4.40 21.03 11.09
N VAL A 360 -3.55 20.85 10.07
CA VAL A 360 -2.09 20.72 10.23
C VAL A 360 -1.49 22.00 10.82
N LEU A 361 -1.91 23.17 10.33
CA LEU A 361 -1.41 24.46 10.79
C LEU A 361 -1.70 24.69 12.27
N ARG A 362 -2.92 24.38 12.74
CA ARG A 362 -3.30 24.49 14.16
C ARG A 362 -2.52 23.53 15.04
N ALA A 363 -2.27 22.31 14.56
CA ALA A 363 -1.43 21.36 15.28
C ALA A 363 0.00 21.90 15.44
N VAL A 364 0.56 22.49 14.39
CA VAL A 364 1.90 23.11 14.43
C VAL A 364 1.93 24.34 15.34
N ASP A 365 0.91 25.20 15.28
CA ASP A 365 0.80 26.40 16.12
C ASP A 365 0.77 26.04 17.61
N SER A 366 0.06 24.96 17.98
CA SER A 366 0.00 24.48 19.37
C SER A 366 1.36 24.02 19.94
N LEU A 367 2.32 23.71 19.05
CA LEU A 367 3.66 23.23 19.38
C LEU A 367 4.74 24.33 19.26
N SER A 368 4.37 25.53 18.80
CA SER A 368 5.31 26.58 18.44
C SER A 368 5.50 27.61 19.57
N ASP A 369 6.72 28.09 19.76
CA ASP A 369 7.02 29.15 20.73
C ASP A 369 6.52 30.53 20.24
N GLY A 370 6.25 31.45 21.17
CA GLY A 370 5.41 32.65 20.96
C GLY A 370 5.65 33.50 19.71
N ASN A 371 6.88 33.65 19.21
CA ASN A 371 7.13 34.41 17.97
C ASN A 371 6.67 33.67 16.70
N GLN A 372 6.72 32.34 16.69
CA GLN A 372 6.23 31.54 15.56
C GLN A 372 4.70 31.47 15.56
N SER A 373 4.08 31.52 16.74
CA SER A 373 2.62 31.49 16.86
C SER A 373 1.92 32.70 16.23
N GLU A 374 2.49 33.91 16.36
CA GLU A 374 1.93 35.11 15.70
C GLU A 374 1.96 35.01 14.16
N LEU A 375 3.03 34.45 13.60
CA LEU A 375 3.18 34.22 12.15
C LEU A 375 2.23 33.12 11.67
N LEU A 376 2.12 32.02 12.40
CA LEU A 376 1.20 30.94 12.08
C LEU A 376 -0.26 31.38 12.18
N GLY A 377 -0.62 32.21 13.16
CA GLY A 377 -1.95 32.83 13.24
C GLY A 377 -2.28 33.75 12.06
N ALA A 378 -1.28 34.46 11.52
CA ALA A 378 -1.45 35.26 10.30
C ALA A 378 -1.70 34.37 9.06
N VAL A 379 -0.95 33.27 8.94
CA VAL A 379 -1.16 32.25 7.89
C VAL A 379 -2.55 31.63 8.03
N GLU A 380 -2.99 31.29 9.25
CA GLU A 380 -4.30 30.69 9.52
C GLU A 380 -5.42 31.63 9.05
N THR A 381 -5.32 32.90 9.41
CA THR A 381 -6.31 33.92 9.03
C THR A 381 -6.45 34.02 7.52
N LEU A 382 -5.33 34.04 6.78
CA LEU A 382 -5.33 34.14 5.31
C LEU A 382 -5.91 32.89 4.65
N VAL A 383 -5.64 31.70 5.18
CA VAL A 383 -6.22 30.45 4.66
C VAL A 383 -7.71 30.35 4.98
N ILE A 384 -8.16 30.77 6.16
CA ILE A 384 -9.60 30.86 6.47
C ILE A 384 -10.31 31.80 5.49
N VAL A 385 -9.72 32.94 5.17
CA VAL A 385 -10.28 33.87 4.18
C VAL A 385 -10.36 33.20 2.81
N ALA A 386 -9.30 32.54 2.36
CA ALA A 386 -9.28 31.85 1.08
C ALA A 386 -10.33 30.74 1.01
N LYS A 387 -10.49 29.95 2.09
CA LYS A 387 -11.47 28.87 2.16
C LYS A 387 -12.90 29.40 2.10
N ASN A 388 -13.23 30.40 2.94
CA ASN A 388 -14.57 30.99 2.96
C ASN A 388 -14.95 31.55 1.59
N GLN A 389 -14.00 32.11 0.84
CA GLN A 389 -14.24 32.59 -0.51
C GLN A 389 -14.54 31.46 -1.50
N ILE A 390 -13.88 30.30 -1.38
CA ILE A 390 -14.19 29.11 -2.20
C ILE A 390 -15.57 28.57 -1.85
N ASP A 391 -15.90 28.47 -0.57
CA ASP A 391 -17.22 27.99 -0.11
C ASP A 391 -18.34 28.92 -0.60
N ASP A 392 -18.15 30.24 -0.50
CA ASP A 392 -19.08 31.25 -1.03
C ASP A 392 -19.23 31.14 -2.55
N MET A 393 -18.15 30.81 -3.25
CA MET A 393 -18.15 30.58 -4.70
C MET A 393 -19.00 29.36 -5.08
N MET A 394 -18.91 28.25 -4.35
CA MET A 394 -19.73 27.04 -4.55
C MET A 394 -21.21 27.30 -4.23
N LEU A 395 -21.50 28.05 -3.17
CA LEU A 395 -22.86 28.45 -2.79
C LEU A 395 -23.53 29.35 -3.84
N GLN A 396 -22.76 30.15 -4.59
CA GLN A 396 -23.29 30.95 -5.69
C GLN A 396 -23.55 30.13 -6.95
N GLU A 397 -22.80 29.06 -7.18
CA GLU A 397 -22.97 28.16 -8.32
C GLU A 397 -24.20 27.26 -8.15
N SER A 398 -24.39 26.67 -6.98
CA SER A 398 -25.58 25.86 -6.63
C SER A 398 -26.92 26.61 -6.70
N ARG A 399 -26.90 27.95 -6.74
CA ARG A 399 -28.10 28.80 -6.85
C ARG A 399 -28.46 29.20 -8.28
N LYS A 400 -27.61 28.93 -9.26
CA LYS A 400 -27.84 29.21 -10.69
C LYS A 400 -28.40 27.97 -11.37
#